data_AF-A0A2U9ISY9-F1
#
_entry.id   AF-A0A2U9ISY9-F1
#
_cell.length_a   1.000
_cell.length_b   1.000
_cell.length_c   1.000
_cell.angle_alpha   90.00
_cell.angle_beta   90.00
_cell.angle_gamma   90.00
#
_symmetry.space_group_name_H-M   'P 1'
#
loop_
_entity.id
_entity.type
_entity.pdbx_description
1 polymer ?
#
loop_
_entity_poly.entity_id
_entity_poly.type
_entity_poly.pdbx_seq_one_letter_code
_entity_poly.pdbx_strand_id
1 'polypeptide(L)'
;MAGIIYSAISRTRRVSPPQEVVVVRNPQDLTRDGTPRYEYFRGEEGKRILDLTDFRGVEDLGDRLRILPGTPWRDLMKYSVEIYGLEDLAVGGSVHFDDAGFGFNEFGSIRRRVEVEAVLEGKMYSGQYKGGVISAVIVRKDPRPLSYMKLERSFDFVINRVKMWYSAGIPPFRDITVTRKGDTANLFVSFPLARGELLKDKVDDMTSVRPYSFGTGNYMYRYFGSIKTMDIDTDTFAGAEEVILFVRKDVTKFVLLSNKPLNLSLNFEPFSDTGERDLFSGCILCGKCVNICPHADQRGDKDFSPLGFFVSSVDGNQSNYANCNFCGKCDEVCPVSLNIVDRLKKKAQPKELTLNFSLNLPSRKSIVITPISMGLVNEALKVMQYFHSMGMKLGIVTLNVPLSTLIKGGEINLPSGVEEIYVLTPEESFYLLQSKPRNVTDVLFVFDVLPKEVRNNVISKKVHKTCMYRGNITGDDKCSFAFLEMINGEPSGRSAVNSQVTICPIASKRLGIPSYIEELGNVDIGNVNEALSELQSLLKNNETVLQDLTWYDGLDDKIKTEFVRGLISTFIKEWSPAMAVLTYVKLSEQEIIKDDAVKSILLDEIQKLIEN
;
A
#
# COMPACT_ATOMS: atom_id res chain seq x y z
N MET A 1 6.12 -20.20 -8.07
CA MET A 1 6.28 -18.79 -8.47
C MET A 1 7.64 -18.34 -8.01
N ALA A 2 8.35 -17.54 -8.82
CA ALA A 2 9.66 -17.03 -8.43
C ALA A 2 9.50 -16.26 -7.11
N GLY A 3 10.42 -16.45 -6.16
CA GLY A 3 10.47 -15.65 -4.94
C GLY A 3 11.47 -14.53 -5.09
N ILE A 4 11.26 -13.64 -6.07
CA ILE A 4 12.28 -12.70 -6.51
C ILE A 4 12.71 -11.77 -5.38
N ILE A 5 11.81 -11.37 -4.49
CA ILE A 5 12.19 -10.53 -3.34
C ILE A 5 13.21 -11.22 -2.44
N TYR A 6 13.18 -12.55 -2.34
CA TYR A 6 14.11 -13.33 -1.52
C TYR A 6 15.48 -13.51 -2.16
N SER A 7 15.63 -13.14 -3.44
CA SER A 7 16.93 -13.01 -4.10
C SER A 7 17.74 -11.83 -3.57
N ALA A 8 17.10 -10.83 -2.94
CA ALA A 8 17.79 -9.72 -2.30
C ALA A 8 18.38 -10.17 -0.95
N ILE A 9 19.71 -10.08 -0.84
CA ILE A 9 20.45 -10.39 0.38
C ILE A 9 20.70 -9.13 1.19
N SER A 10 21.10 -8.06 0.52
CA SER A 10 21.25 -6.71 1.05
C SER A 10 20.96 -5.75 -0.09
N ARG A 11 21.02 -4.43 0.13
CA ARG A 11 20.73 -3.46 -0.92
C ARG A 11 21.72 -3.54 -2.08
N THR A 12 22.96 -3.92 -1.82
CA THR A 12 24.02 -4.03 -2.84
C THR A 12 24.28 -5.47 -3.27
N ARG A 13 23.61 -6.46 -2.66
CA ARG A 13 23.83 -7.87 -2.95
C ARG A 13 22.53 -8.59 -3.32
N ARG A 14 22.56 -9.22 -4.49
CA ARG A 14 21.49 -10.08 -4.99
C ARG A 14 22.06 -11.42 -5.44
N VAL A 15 21.34 -12.49 -5.18
CA VAL A 15 21.66 -13.86 -5.61
C VAL A 15 20.63 -14.36 -6.62
N SER A 16 20.74 -15.62 -7.06
CA SER A 16 19.71 -16.19 -7.93
C SER A 16 18.37 -16.29 -7.19
N PRO A 17 17.23 -16.01 -7.85
CA PRO A 17 15.93 -16.26 -7.26
C PRO A 17 15.78 -17.73 -6.80
N PRO A 18 15.13 -17.98 -5.65
CA PRO A 18 14.92 -19.33 -5.17
C PRO A 18 13.99 -20.11 -6.12
N GLN A 19 14.19 -21.42 -6.16
CA GLN A 19 13.34 -22.36 -6.91
C GLN A 19 11.99 -22.54 -6.24
N GLU A 20 11.94 -22.45 -4.90
CA GLU A 20 10.73 -22.62 -4.11
C GLU A 20 10.72 -21.65 -2.93
N VAL A 21 9.54 -21.07 -2.64
CA VAL A 21 9.27 -20.33 -1.41
C VAL A 21 8.11 -21.00 -0.69
N VAL A 22 8.29 -21.33 0.58
CA VAL A 22 7.25 -21.85 1.46
C VAL A 22 6.90 -20.76 2.47
N VAL A 23 5.67 -20.25 2.42
CA VAL A 23 5.16 -19.32 3.43
C VAL A 23 4.83 -20.11 4.69
N VAL A 24 5.54 -19.82 5.78
CA VAL A 24 5.37 -20.50 7.06
C VAL A 24 4.22 -19.85 7.82
N ARG A 25 3.16 -20.62 8.09
CA ARG A 25 1.99 -20.17 8.86
C ARG A 25 1.88 -20.89 10.20
N ASN A 26 2.45 -22.09 10.29
CA ASN A 26 2.45 -22.90 11.49
C ASN A 26 3.75 -23.74 11.58
N PRO A 27 4.07 -24.31 12.75
CA PRO A 27 5.28 -25.11 12.92
C PRO A 27 5.35 -26.35 12.01
N GLN A 28 4.23 -26.89 11.55
CA GLN A 28 4.20 -28.07 10.68
C GLN A 28 4.72 -27.77 9.25
N ASP A 29 4.69 -26.51 8.83
CA ASP A 29 5.27 -26.07 7.56
C ASP A 29 6.81 -26.19 7.54
N LEU A 30 7.44 -26.33 8.73
CA LEU A 30 8.90 -26.44 8.90
C LEU A 30 9.43 -27.87 8.78
N THR A 31 8.63 -28.82 8.29
CA THR A 31 8.98 -30.24 8.19
C THR A 31 9.99 -30.57 7.08
N ARG A 32 10.41 -29.58 6.28
CA ARG A 32 11.32 -29.75 5.15
C ARG A 32 12.51 -28.79 5.27
N ASP A 33 13.70 -29.26 4.91
CA ASP A 33 14.90 -28.43 4.91
C ASP A 33 14.76 -27.24 3.94
N GLY A 34 15.21 -26.06 4.38
CA GLY A 34 15.18 -24.82 3.62
C GLY A 34 15.89 -23.68 4.35
N THR A 35 16.28 -22.64 3.61
CA THR A 35 16.95 -21.46 4.17
C THR A 35 15.90 -20.50 4.75
N PRO A 36 15.99 -20.08 6.02
CA PRO A 36 14.98 -19.22 6.61
C PRO A 36 15.11 -17.76 6.14
N ARG A 37 13.97 -17.08 6.01
CA ARG A 37 13.90 -15.62 5.87
C ARG A 37 13.01 -15.02 6.96
N TYR A 38 13.63 -14.32 7.92
CA TYR A 38 12.91 -13.70 9.03
C TYR A 38 12.53 -12.23 8.77
N GLU A 39 13.24 -11.57 7.86
CA GLU A 39 13.07 -10.14 7.52
C GLU A 39 13.55 -9.86 6.08
N TYR A 40 13.23 -8.70 5.51
CA TYR A 40 13.47 -8.42 4.08
C TYR A 40 14.83 -7.80 3.76
N PHE A 41 15.39 -6.97 4.65
CA PHE A 41 16.60 -6.20 4.36
C PHE A 41 17.90 -6.97 4.54
N ARG A 42 17.84 -8.16 5.14
CA ARG A 42 18.97 -9.10 5.22
C ARG A 42 18.52 -10.55 5.09
N GLY A 43 19.41 -11.43 4.62
CA GLY A 43 19.21 -12.87 4.68
C GLY A 43 20.28 -13.66 3.95
N GLU A 44 19.96 -14.90 3.56
CA GLU A 44 20.93 -15.82 2.95
C GLU A 44 20.40 -16.43 1.66
N GLU A 45 21.33 -16.93 0.84
CA GLU A 45 21.02 -17.65 -0.40
C GLU A 45 20.46 -19.04 -0.08
N GLY A 46 19.47 -19.47 -0.84
CA GLY A 46 18.88 -20.79 -0.71
C GLY A 46 18.04 -21.14 -1.93
N LYS A 47 18.11 -22.41 -2.36
CA LYS A 47 17.24 -22.92 -3.43
C LYS A 47 15.78 -22.96 -2.99
N ARG A 48 15.55 -23.27 -1.70
CA ARG A 48 14.25 -23.23 -1.04
C ARG A 48 14.31 -22.23 0.09
N ILE A 49 13.42 -21.25 0.08
CA ILE A 49 13.27 -20.27 1.15
C ILE A 49 12.05 -20.62 1.99
N LEU A 50 12.20 -20.57 3.31
CA LEU A 50 11.11 -20.60 4.27
C LEU A 50 10.82 -19.14 4.66
N ASP A 51 9.72 -18.58 4.18
CA ASP A 51 9.31 -17.22 4.48
C ASP A 51 8.63 -17.18 5.86
N LEU A 52 9.36 -16.64 6.84
CA LEU A 52 8.92 -16.44 8.23
C LEU A 52 8.63 -14.96 8.51
N THR A 53 8.66 -14.09 7.50
CA THR A 53 8.55 -12.62 7.70
C THR A 53 7.22 -12.21 8.34
N ASP A 54 6.16 -12.97 8.11
CA ASP A 54 4.82 -12.78 8.71
C ASP A 54 4.52 -13.77 9.86
N PHE A 55 5.43 -14.69 10.16
CA PHE A 55 5.26 -15.63 11.27
C PHE A 55 5.60 -14.93 12.60
N ARG A 56 4.64 -14.12 13.06
CA ARG A 56 4.77 -13.18 14.18
C ARG A 56 3.74 -13.44 15.27
N GLY A 57 4.13 -13.15 16.51
CA GLY A 57 3.28 -13.35 17.67
C GLY A 57 4.12 -13.46 18.94
N VAL A 58 3.49 -13.10 20.06
CA VAL A 58 4.09 -13.18 21.39
C VAL A 58 3.10 -13.88 22.31
N GLU A 59 3.55 -14.98 22.90
CA GLU A 59 2.84 -15.71 23.94
C GLU A 59 3.54 -15.45 25.28
N ASP A 60 2.78 -14.94 26.24
CA ASP A 60 3.27 -14.66 27.59
C ASP A 60 3.11 -15.89 28.48
N LEU A 61 4.24 -16.46 28.91
CA LEU A 61 4.29 -17.67 29.74
C LEU A 61 4.52 -17.35 31.23
N GLY A 62 4.39 -16.09 31.64
CA GLY A 62 4.68 -15.64 33.01
C GLY A 62 6.09 -15.07 33.12
N ASP A 63 7.07 -15.86 33.57
CA ASP A 63 8.47 -15.44 33.72
C ASP A 63 9.25 -15.45 32.39
N ARG A 64 8.65 -16.00 31.33
CA ARG A 64 9.21 -16.08 29.98
C ARG A 64 8.21 -15.63 28.93
N LEU A 65 8.73 -15.33 27.75
CA LEU A 65 7.95 -15.15 26.53
C LEU A 65 8.32 -16.23 25.54
N ARG A 66 7.33 -16.79 24.87
CA ARG A 66 7.52 -17.58 23.65
C ARG A 66 7.15 -16.72 22.46
N ILE A 67 8.10 -16.49 21.56
CA ILE A 67 8.03 -15.47 20.52
C ILE A 67 8.17 -16.15 19.16
N LEU A 68 7.26 -15.85 18.24
CA LEU A 68 7.39 -16.32 16.86
C LEU A 68 8.50 -15.54 16.14
N PRO A 69 9.30 -16.20 15.28
CA PRO A 69 10.62 -15.75 14.88
C PRO A 69 10.62 -14.50 13.99
N GLY A 70 9.54 -14.23 13.25
CA GLY A 70 9.42 -13.02 12.44
C GLY A 70 9.07 -11.76 13.24
N THR A 71 8.81 -11.88 14.55
CA THR A 71 8.42 -10.76 15.42
C THR A 71 9.61 -9.80 15.61
N PRO A 72 9.47 -8.50 15.36
CA PRO A 72 10.55 -7.54 15.57
C PRO A 72 10.75 -7.23 17.07
N TRP A 73 11.99 -6.90 17.48
CA TRP A 73 12.30 -6.62 18.89
C TRP A 73 11.50 -5.46 19.49
N ARG A 74 11.12 -4.45 18.70
CA ARG A 74 10.27 -3.34 19.19
C ARG A 74 8.96 -3.81 19.84
N ASP A 75 8.40 -4.93 19.38
CA ASP A 75 7.13 -5.45 19.90
C ASP A 75 7.30 -6.08 21.29
N LEU A 76 8.54 -6.36 21.70
CA LEU A 76 8.89 -6.99 22.97
C LEU A 76 9.26 -6.00 24.08
N MET A 77 9.52 -4.73 23.75
CA MET A 77 10.01 -3.73 24.71
C MET A 77 9.07 -3.51 25.90
N LYS A 78 7.77 -3.78 25.72
CA LYS A 78 6.74 -3.68 26.78
C LYS A 78 6.78 -4.79 27.83
N TYR A 79 7.53 -5.87 27.61
CA TYR A 79 7.51 -7.06 28.47
C TYR A 79 8.70 -7.17 29.45
N SER A 80 9.59 -6.17 29.50
CA SER A 80 10.78 -6.19 30.38
C SER A 80 11.65 -7.43 30.17
N VAL A 81 11.92 -7.77 28.91
CA VAL A 81 12.82 -8.87 28.53
C VAL A 81 14.25 -8.59 28.98
N GLU A 82 14.98 -9.63 29.38
CA GLU A 82 16.32 -9.47 29.94
C GLU A 82 17.39 -9.09 28.91
N ILE A 83 17.12 -9.34 27.63
CA ILE A 83 17.93 -9.02 26.47
C ILE A 83 17.05 -8.63 25.28
N TYR A 84 17.59 -7.81 24.38
CA TYR A 84 16.95 -7.48 23.11
C TYR A 84 17.96 -7.00 22.06
N GLY A 85 17.70 -7.31 20.79
CA GLY A 85 18.46 -6.81 19.66
C GLY A 85 18.02 -5.42 19.20
N LEU A 86 18.45 -5.02 17.99
CA LEU A 86 17.98 -3.79 17.37
C LEU A 86 16.48 -3.86 17.06
N GLU A 87 15.77 -2.76 17.25
CA GLU A 87 14.30 -2.66 17.23
C GLU A 87 13.63 -3.19 15.95
N ASP A 88 14.28 -2.94 14.81
CA ASP A 88 13.75 -3.30 13.49
C ASP A 88 13.99 -4.77 13.11
N LEU A 89 14.90 -5.44 13.82
CA LEU A 89 15.32 -6.80 13.49
C LEU A 89 14.33 -7.81 14.06
N ALA A 90 14.08 -8.87 13.30
CA ALA A 90 13.30 -10.02 13.74
C ALA A 90 14.05 -10.80 14.83
N VAL A 91 13.35 -11.23 15.87
CA VAL A 91 13.91 -11.97 17.02
C VAL A 91 14.58 -13.27 16.55
N GLY A 92 13.93 -14.02 15.67
CA GLY A 92 14.50 -15.22 15.04
C GLY A 92 15.72 -14.89 14.18
N GLY A 93 15.68 -13.79 13.43
CA GLY A 93 16.81 -13.28 12.66
C GLY A 93 18.02 -12.98 13.55
N SER A 94 17.83 -12.31 14.68
CA SER A 94 18.91 -11.99 15.61
C SER A 94 19.55 -13.21 16.25
N VAL A 95 18.76 -14.23 16.59
CA VAL A 95 19.31 -15.51 17.05
C VAL A 95 20.03 -16.21 15.91
N HIS A 96 19.44 -16.26 14.72
CA HIS A 96 20.01 -16.94 13.57
C HIS A 96 21.32 -16.31 13.06
N PHE A 97 21.46 -14.98 13.08
CA PHE A 97 22.67 -14.27 12.64
C PHE A 97 23.69 -13.97 13.75
N ASP A 98 23.45 -14.45 14.98
CA ASP A 98 24.35 -14.20 16.12
C ASP A 98 24.53 -12.71 16.44
N ASP A 99 23.42 -11.96 16.40
CA ASP A 99 23.44 -10.53 16.70
C ASP A 99 23.83 -10.27 18.16
N ALA A 100 24.39 -9.08 18.38
CA ALA A 100 24.51 -8.49 19.69
C ALA A 100 23.37 -7.49 19.94
N GLY A 101 23.15 -7.15 21.21
CA GLY A 101 22.10 -6.25 21.62
C GLY A 101 22.27 -5.84 23.08
N PHE A 102 21.22 -5.32 23.68
CA PHE A 102 21.19 -5.02 25.10
C PHE A 102 21.53 -6.27 25.94
N GLY A 103 22.48 -6.12 26.85
CA GLY A 103 22.95 -7.18 27.73
C GLY A 103 24.15 -7.96 27.20
N PHE A 104 24.73 -7.53 26.07
CA PHE A 104 25.85 -8.24 25.43
C PHE A 104 27.11 -8.33 26.32
N ASN A 105 27.37 -7.35 27.18
CA ASN A 105 28.49 -7.42 28.12
C ASN A 105 28.32 -8.59 29.11
N GLU A 106 27.15 -8.71 29.74
CA GLU A 106 26.87 -9.73 30.76
C GLU A 106 26.67 -11.12 30.14
N PHE A 107 25.89 -11.22 29.07
CA PHE A 107 25.42 -12.51 28.54
C PHE A 107 26.17 -12.95 27.27
N GLY A 108 26.83 -12.03 26.56
CA GLY A 108 27.35 -12.26 25.21
C GLY A 108 26.25 -12.22 24.15
N SER A 109 26.49 -12.95 23.06
CA SER A 109 25.51 -13.09 21.97
C SER A 109 24.13 -13.48 22.49
N ILE A 110 23.10 -12.97 21.82
CA ILE A 110 21.68 -13.30 22.07
C ILE A 110 21.48 -14.82 22.10
N ARG A 111 22.18 -15.60 21.24
CA ARG A 111 22.09 -17.07 21.21
C ARG A 111 22.37 -17.74 22.55
N ARG A 112 23.21 -17.14 23.40
CA ARG A 112 23.60 -17.71 24.69
C ARG A 112 22.56 -17.48 25.79
N ARG A 113 21.63 -16.55 25.57
CA ARG A 113 20.65 -16.15 26.59
C ARG A 113 19.22 -16.56 26.29
N VAL A 114 18.96 -17.04 25.08
CA VAL A 114 17.65 -17.57 24.69
C VAL A 114 17.66 -19.09 24.62
N GLU A 115 16.48 -19.67 24.77
CA GLU A 115 16.18 -21.02 24.28
C GLU A 115 15.40 -20.90 22.96
N VAL A 116 15.42 -21.92 22.13
CA VAL A 116 14.66 -21.97 20.88
C VAL A 116 13.81 -23.22 20.82
N GLU A 117 12.74 -23.17 20.05
CA GLU A 117 12.20 -24.30 19.33
C GLU A 117 12.67 -24.18 17.88
N ALA A 118 13.25 -25.23 17.31
CA ALA A 118 13.80 -25.19 15.97
C ALA A 118 13.77 -26.56 15.29
N VAL A 119 13.87 -26.55 13.97
CA VAL A 119 14.01 -27.75 13.14
C VAL A 119 15.43 -27.83 12.62
N LEU A 120 16.09 -28.96 12.85
CA LEU A 120 17.39 -29.29 12.29
C LEU A 120 17.31 -30.69 11.69
N GLU A 121 17.67 -30.83 10.42
CA GLU A 121 17.62 -32.11 9.68
C GLU A 121 16.22 -32.78 9.78
N GLY A 122 15.17 -31.98 9.61
CA GLY A 122 13.77 -32.42 9.71
C GLY A 122 13.28 -32.79 11.12
N LYS A 123 14.09 -32.65 12.17
CA LYS A 123 13.72 -32.97 13.55
C LYS A 123 13.55 -31.71 14.39
N MET A 124 12.42 -31.63 15.09
CA MET A 124 12.18 -30.60 16.09
C MET A 124 13.11 -30.82 17.29
N TYR A 125 13.69 -29.74 17.80
CA TYR A 125 14.40 -29.72 19.07
C TYR A 125 14.06 -28.45 19.85
N SER A 126 14.28 -28.53 21.16
CA SER A 126 14.19 -27.38 22.06
C SER A 126 15.46 -27.26 22.90
N GLY A 127 15.83 -26.02 23.24
CA GLY A 127 16.98 -25.69 24.08
C GLY A 127 17.90 -24.67 23.42
N GLN A 128 19.21 -24.78 23.63
CA GLN A 128 20.18 -23.89 22.98
C GLN A 128 20.18 -24.09 21.47
N TYR A 129 20.28 -22.99 20.72
CA TYR A 129 20.30 -23.02 19.25
C TYR A 129 21.55 -23.73 18.73
N LYS A 130 21.35 -24.79 17.95
CA LYS A 130 22.40 -25.64 17.35
C LYS A 130 22.45 -25.51 15.81
N GLY A 131 21.71 -24.55 15.25
CA GLY A 131 21.49 -24.41 13.81
C GLY A 131 20.07 -24.80 13.38
N GLY A 132 19.80 -24.67 12.08
CA GLY A 132 18.49 -24.99 11.50
C GLY A 132 17.52 -23.81 11.49
N VAL A 133 16.23 -24.11 11.38
CA VAL A 133 15.16 -23.12 11.20
C VAL A 133 14.44 -22.92 12.53
N ILE A 134 14.40 -21.68 13.01
CA ILE A 134 13.79 -21.34 14.29
C ILE A 134 12.28 -21.24 14.11
N SER A 135 11.51 -21.97 14.92
CA SER A 135 10.04 -21.93 14.96
C SER A 135 9.51 -21.05 16.10
N ALA A 136 10.27 -20.92 17.18
CA ALA A 136 10.02 -19.97 18.25
C ALA A 136 11.31 -19.66 19.04
N VAL A 137 11.35 -18.50 19.66
CA VAL A 137 12.41 -18.09 20.59
C VAL A 137 11.80 -17.90 21.97
N ILE A 138 12.42 -18.48 22.99
CA ILE A 138 12.03 -18.33 24.39
C ILE A 138 13.02 -17.39 25.08
N VAL A 139 12.52 -16.25 25.56
CA VAL A 139 13.30 -15.22 26.25
C VAL A 139 12.75 -15.05 27.66
N ARG A 140 13.62 -14.91 28.68
CA ARG A 140 13.17 -14.64 30.04
C ARG A 140 12.87 -13.16 30.24
N LYS A 141 11.91 -12.89 31.12
CA LYS A 141 11.71 -11.56 31.68
C LYS A 141 12.65 -11.36 32.84
N ASP A 142 13.12 -10.12 33.01
CA ASP A 142 13.87 -9.73 34.20
C ASP A 142 13.20 -8.51 34.85
N PRO A 143 12.36 -8.72 35.87
CA PRO A 143 11.66 -7.63 36.54
C PRO A 143 12.58 -6.85 37.50
N ARG A 144 13.85 -7.24 37.66
CA ARG A 144 14.76 -6.54 38.57
C ARG A 144 14.98 -5.11 38.06
N PRO A 145 14.90 -4.11 38.94
CA PRO A 145 15.11 -2.73 38.54
C PRO A 145 16.56 -2.52 38.08
N LEU A 146 16.70 -1.87 36.93
CA LEU A 146 17.97 -1.49 36.33
C LEU A 146 18.16 0.02 36.44
N SER A 147 19.40 0.44 36.72
CA SER A 147 19.83 1.79 36.43
C SER A 147 20.27 1.86 34.97
N TYR A 148 19.93 2.96 34.30
CA TYR A 148 20.37 3.29 32.95
C TYR A 148 21.10 4.63 33.02
N MET A 149 22.34 4.64 32.57
CA MET A 149 23.21 5.81 32.64
C MET A 149 23.77 6.11 31.25
N LYS A 150 23.96 7.40 30.96
CA LYS A 150 24.50 7.92 29.70
C LYS A 150 25.63 8.92 29.98
N LEU A 151 26.72 8.80 29.22
CA LEU A 151 27.77 9.81 29.12
C LEU A 151 27.90 10.27 27.68
N GLU A 152 27.90 11.58 27.46
CA GLU A 152 28.08 12.19 26.15
C GLU A 152 29.45 12.91 26.10
N ARG A 153 30.31 12.47 25.19
CA ARG A 153 31.69 12.95 24.99
C ARG A 153 32.14 12.68 23.54
N SER A 154 33.40 12.97 23.21
CA SER A 154 34.00 12.55 21.94
C SER A 154 34.10 11.02 21.86
N PHE A 155 34.12 10.48 20.64
CA PHE A 155 34.25 9.03 20.40
C PHE A 155 35.51 8.45 21.03
N ASP A 156 36.65 9.12 20.86
CA ASP A 156 37.94 8.71 21.43
C ASP A 156 37.90 8.61 22.95
N PHE A 157 37.28 9.60 23.59
CA PHE A 157 37.15 9.61 25.04
C PHE A 157 36.34 8.39 25.51
N VAL A 158 35.19 8.16 24.88
CA VAL A 158 34.29 7.06 25.24
C VAL A 158 34.95 5.70 25.03
N ILE A 159 35.56 5.48 23.87
CA ILE A 159 36.22 4.20 23.55
C ILE A 159 37.41 3.93 24.46
N ASN A 160 38.26 4.92 24.71
CA ASN A 160 39.40 4.76 25.62
C ASN A 160 38.94 4.46 27.05
N ARG A 161 37.87 5.10 27.52
CA ARG A 161 37.28 4.79 28.83
C ARG A 161 36.80 3.34 28.91
N VAL A 162 36.10 2.87 27.88
CA VAL A 162 35.63 1.47 27.82
C VAL A 162 36.78 0.48 27.79
N LYS A 163 37.83 0.73 26.99
CA LYS A 163 39.05 -0.08 26.95
C LYS A 163 39.78 -0.12 28.30
N MET A 164 39.84 1.00 29.01
CA MET A 164 40.44 1.09 30.33
C MET A 164 39.67 0.22 31.35
N TRP A 165 38.33 0.24 31.31
CA TRP A 165 37.53 -0.65 32.16
C TRP A 165 37.86 -2.13 31.93
N TYR A 166 38.01 -2.55 30.67
CA TYR A 166 38.34 -3.94 30.33
C TYR A 166 39.78 -4.35 30.62
N SER A 167 40.69 -3.37 30.70
CA SER A 167 42.08 -3.58 31.09
C SER A 167 42.19 -3.93 32.58
N ALA A 168 41.28 -3.42 33.42
CA ALA A 168 41.21 -3.70 34.86
C ALA A 168 40.39 -4.97 35.23
N GLY A 169 39.60 -5.50 34.31
CA GLY A 169 38.71 -6.64 34.55
C GLY A 169 37.43 -6.57 33.72
N ILE A 170 36.45 -7.44 33.99
CA ILE A 170 35.12 -7.30 33.37
C ILE A 170 34.25 -6.47 34.32
N PRO A 171 33.88 -5.23 33.97
CA PRO A 171 33.02 -4.43 34.83
C PRO A 171 31.64 -5.07 34.93
N PRO A 172 31.00 -5.09 36.12
CA PRO A 172 29.76 -5.81 36.36
C PRO A 172 28.50 -5.12 35.80
N PHE A 173 28.63 -4.41 34.68
CA PHE A 173 27.52 -3.88 33.91
C PHE A 173 26.70 -4.99 33.26
N ARG A 174 25.40 -4.77 33.08
CA ARG A 174 24.58 -5.58 32.19
C ARG A 174 24.93 -5.31 30.73
N ASP A 175 24.88 -4.04 30.37
CA ASP A 175 25.06 -3.57 29.01
C ASP A 175 26.10 -2.45 28.97
N ILE A 176 26.89 -2.44 27.90
CA ILE A 176 27.83 -1.38 27.55
C ILE A 176 27.68 -1.17 26.05
N THR A 177 26.97 -0.12 25.67
CA THR A 177 26.72 0.23 24.28
C THR A 177 27.26 1.62 23.99
N VAL A 178 28.06 1.73 22.92
CA VAL A 178 28.54 3.03 22.43
C VAL A 178 27.82 3.36 21.14
N THR A 179 27.29 4.57 21.04
CA THR A 179 26.76 5.11 19.78
C THR A 179 27.52 6.35 19.35
N ARG A 180 27.83 6.51 18.07
CA ARG A 180 28.37 7.76 17.50
C ARG A 180 27.44 8.26 16.41
N LYS A 181 27.08 9.54 16.45
CA LYS A 181 26.33 10.23 15.39
C LYS A 181 26.91 11.63 15.22
N GLY A 182 27.46 11.90 14.03
CA GLY A 182 28.30 13.08 13.81
C GLY A 182 29.54 13.06 14.72
N ASP A 183 29.81 14.20 15.37
CA ASP A 183 30.96 14.40 16.26
C ASP A 183 30.68 13.97 17.71
N THR A 184 29.41 13.67 18.02
CA THR A 184 28.95 13.26 19.35
C THR A 184 28.95 11.74 19.50
N ALA A 185 29.55 11.25 20.58
CA ALA A 185 29.45 9.87 21.00
C ALA A 185 28.78 9.76 22.37
N ASN A 186 27.98 8.72 22.53
CA ASN A 186 27.28 8.39 23.75
C ASN A 186 27.72 7.01 24.23
N LEU A 187 28.10 6.93 25.50
CA LEU A 187 28.28 5.69 26.23
C LEU A 187 27.03 5.43 27.05
N PHE A 188 26.30 4.37 26.71
CA PHE A 188 25.19 3.87 27.48
C PHE A 188 25.65 2.67 28.30
N VAL A 189 25.29 2.67 29.58
CA VAL A 189 25.46 1.52 30.44
C VAL A 189 24.19 1.23 31.20
N SER A 190 23.95 -0.04 31.48
CA SER A 190 22.90 -0.46 32.39
C SER A 190 23.42 -1.48 33.39
N PHE A 191 22.83 -1.52 34.58
CA PHE A 191 23.18 -2.47 35.62
C PHE A 191 22.05 -2.62 36.65
N PRO A 192 21.88 -3.81 37.26
CA PRO A 192 20.98 -3.98 38.40
C PRO A 192 21.32 -3.02 39.54
N LEU A 193 20.31 -2.42 40.18
CA LEU A 193 20.52 -1.46 41.28
C LEU A 193 21.43 -2.01 42.39
N ALA A 194 21.36 -3.31 42.66
CA ALA A 194 22.21 -4.00 43.65
C ALA A 194 23.72 -3.92 43.34
N ARG A 195 24.12 -3.58 42.11
CA ARG A 195 25.53 -3.43 41.69
C ARG A 195 26.03 -1.98 41.75
N GLY A 196 25.18 -1.03 42.17
CA GLY A 196 25.48 0.40 42.12
C GLY A 196 26.77 0.80 42.84
N GLU A 197 26.98 0.31 44.07
CA GLU A 197 28.20 0.62 44.84
C GLU A 197 29.49 0.11 44.17
N LEU A 198 29.43 -1.03 43.45
CA LEU A 198 30.58 -1.59 42.73
C LEU A 198 30.94 -0.80 41.46
N LEU A 199 30.02 0.04 40.99
CA LEU A 199 30.13 0.78 39.74
C LEU A 199 30.20 2.30 39.95
N LYS A 200 30.19 2.75 41.21
CA LYS A 200 30.10 4.17 41.57
C LYS A 200 31.20 5.01 40.94
N ASP A 201 32.45 4.52 40.95
CA ASP A 201 33.62 5.15 40.30
C ASP A 201 33.53 5.18 38.77
N LYS A 202 32.65 4.38 38.17
CA LYS A 202 32.49 4.26 36.72
C LYS A 202 31.34 5.07 36.18
N VAL A 203 30.39 5.46 37.03
CA VAL A 203 29.13 6.10 36.62
C VAL A 203 28.85 7.44 37.31
N ASP A 204 29.77 7.92 38.16
CA ASP A 204 29.64 9.16 38.93
C ASP A 204 29.48 10.41 38.06
N ASP A 205 30.15 10.47 36.92
CA ASP A 205 30.07 11.55 35.94
C ASP A 205 29.04 11.30 34.83
N MET A 206 28.22 10.25 34.97
CA MET A 206 27.18 9.89 34.01
C MET A 206 25.82 10.42 34.45
N THR A 207 24.93 10.63 33.47
CA THR A 207 23.56 11.10 33.69
C THR A 207 22.57 9.95 33.66
N SER A 208 21.59 9.94 34.57
CA SER A 208 20.51 8.94 34.54
C SER A 208 19.58 9.19 33.36
N VAL A 209 19.18 8.11 32.68
CA VAL A 209 18.31 8.15 31.51
C VAL A 209 17.21 7.09 31.62
N ARG A 210 16.22 7.17 30.71
CA ARG A 210 15.21 6.11 30.54
C ARG A 210 15.86 4.86 29.88
N PRO A 211 15.20 3.69 29.94
CA PRO A 211 15.60 2.54 29.14
C PRO A 211 15.83 2.93 27.67
N TYR A 212 16.89 2.41 27.08
CA TYR A 212 17.33 2.77 25.74
C TYR A 212 17.32 1.57 24.81
N SER A 213 17.08 1.83 23.52
CA SER A 213 17.12 0.85 22.44
C SER A 213 17.58 1.53 21.16
N PHE A 214 17.98 0.75 20.18
CA PHE A 214 18.57 1.25 18.94
C PHE A 214 17.89 0.59 17.74
N GLY A 215 17.67 1.36 16.68
CA GLY A 215 17.14 0.88 15.41
C GLY A 215 18.18 0.97 14.30
N THR A 216 17.86 0.42 13.15
CA THR A 216 18.69 0.57 11.93
C THR A 216 18.38 1.85 11.16
N GLY A 217 17.27 2.51 11.51
CA GLY A 217 16.84 3.77 10.89
C GLY A 217 16.62 3.67 9.38
N ASN A 218 16.57 4.85 8.76
CA ASN A 218 16.27 5.00 7.32
C ASN A 218 17.54 5.18 6.48
N TYR A 219 18.64 4.56 6.90
CA TYR A 219 19.91 4.63 6.20
C TYR A 219 19.91 3.73 4.96
N MET A 220 20.61 4.19 3.92
CA MET A 220 20.71 3.47 2.65
C MET A 220 21.60 2.24 2.76
N TYR A 221 22.73 2.35 3.48
CA TYR A 221 23.73 1.32 3.62
C TYR A 221 23.86 0.88 5.08
N ARG A 222 23.90 -0.44 5.29
CA ARG A 222 23.98 -1.10 6.59
C ARG A 222 25.11 -2.13 6.58
N TYR A 223 26.02 -1.99 7.53
CA TYR A 223 27.16 -2.87 7.67
C TYR A 223 27.16 -3.50 9.05
N PHE A 224 27.33 -4.82 9.11
CA PHE A 224 27.35 -5.60 10.34
C PHE A 224 28.70 -6.30 10.43
N GLY A 225 29.25 -6.41 11.64
CA GLY A 225 30.51 -7.13 11.81
C GLY A 225 30.97 -7.18 13.25
N SER A 226 32.22 -7.62 13.41
CA SER A 226 32.87 -7.67 14.71
C SER A 226 34.35 -7.30 14.61
N ILE A 227 34.86 -6.76 15.71
CA ILE A 227 36.26 -6.38 15.88
C ILE A 227 36.66 -6.67 17.32
N LYS A 228 37.95 -6.95 17.58
CA LYS A 228 38.42 -7.03 18.96
C LYS A 228 38.29 -5.66 19.60
N THR A 229 37.76 -5.61 20.82
CA THR A 229 37.50 -4.35 21.52
C THR A 229 38.75 -3.49 21.68
N MET A 230 39.91 -4.12 21.86
CA MET A 230 41.18 -3.40 21.98
C MET A 230 41.70 -2.81 20.66
N ASP A 231 41.23 -3.31 19.52
CA ASP A 231 41.69 -2.89 18.19
C ASP A 231 40.92 -1.67 17.66
N ILE A 232 39.89 -1.19 18.37
CA ILE A 232 39.06 -0.04 17.94
C ILE A 232 39.81 1.28 18.16
N ASP A 233 40.14 2.00 17.11
CA ASP A 233 40.70 3.36 17.17
C ASP A 233 39.68 4.41 16.69
N THR A 234 40.13 5.68 16.66
CA THR A 234 39.35 6.84 16.23
C THR A 234 38.79 6.70 14.81
N ASP A 235 39.60 6.17 13.90
CA ASP A 235 39.35 6.17 12.46
C ASP A 235 38.76 4.86 11.94
N THR A 236 38.66 3.84 12.80
CA THR A 236 38.15 2.49 12.49
C THR A 236 36.80 2.54 11.76
N PHE A 237 35.95 3.49 12.12
CA PHE A 237 34.61 3.66 11.55
C PHE A 237 34.44 5.01 10.81
N ALA A 238 35.53 5.52 10.22
CA ALA A 238 35.53 6.76 9.46
C ALA A 238 34.46 6.75 8.35
N GLY A 239 33.80 7.89 8.16
CA GLY A 239 32.76 8.06 7.13
C GLY A 239 31.38 7.46 7.47
N ALA A 240 31.26 6.57 8.46
CA ALA A 240 29.95 6.12 8.93
C ALA A 240 29.19 7.31 9.56
N GLU A 241 27.92 7.47 9.20
CA GLU A 241 27.06 8.55 9.74
C GLU A 241 26.55 8.21 11.13
N GLU A 242 26.26 6.93 11.36
CA GLU A 242 25.91 6.40 12.67
C GLU A 242 26.63 5.07 12.92
N VAL A 243 27.16 4.92 14.14
CA VAL A 243 27.90 3.74 14.60
C VAL A 243 27.25 3.27 15.88
N ILE A 244 26.95 1.97 15.99
CA ILE A 244 26.44 1.33 17.20
C ILE A 244 27.38 0.18 17.54
N LEU A 245 27.92 0.18 18.76
CA LEU A 245 28.91 -0.78 19.24
C LEU A 245 28.38 -1.46 20.50
N PHE A 246 28.15 -2.76 20.42
CA PHE A 246 27.85 -3.61 21.57
C PHE A 246 29.15 -4.20 22.09
N VAL A 247 29.60 -3.72 23.25
CA VAL A 247 30.97 -3.96 23.71
C VAL A 247 31.01 -5.08 24.74
N ARG A 248 31.90 -6.05 24.50
CA ARG A 248 32.37 -7.04 25.48
C ARG A 248 33.90 -7.04 25.51
N LYS A 249 34.52 -7.57 26.56
CA LYS A 249 35.99 -7.57 26.74
C LYS A 249 36.76 -8.00 25.48
N ASP A 250 36.43 -9.17 24.93
CA ASP A 250 37.24 -9.77 23.86
C ASP A 250 36.74 -9.39 22.45
N VAL A 251 35.50 -8.91 22.34
CA VAL A 251 34.86 -8.63 21.06
C VAL A 251 33.83 -7.52 21.19
N THR A 252 33.83 -6.63 20.20
CA THR A 252 32.78 -5.65 19.95
C THR A 252 32.06 -6.03 18.68
N LYS A 253 30.74 -6.17 18.78
CA LYS A 253 29.86 -6.32 17.61
C LYS A 253 29.39 -4.93 17.21
N PHE A 254 29.44 -4.62 15.92
CA PHE A 254 29.13 -3.28 15.43
C PHE A 254 28.05 -3.29 14.36
N VAL A 255 27.33 -2.18 14.28
CA VAL A 255 26.44 -1.81 13.17
C VAL A 255 26.81 -0.42 12.70
N LEU A 256 27.15 -0.29 11.42
CA LEU A 256 27.46 0.99 10.77
C LEU A 256 26.34 1.34 9.80
N LEU A 257 25.86 2.56 9.88
CA LEU A 257 24.75 3.07 9.08
C LEU A 257 25.21 4.32 8.33
N SER A 258 24.88 4.39 7.04
CA SER A 258 25.33 5.48 6.18
C SER A 258 24.38 5.70 5.01
N ASN A 259 24.27 6.93 4.52
CA ASN A 259 23.60 7.22 3.25
C ASN A 259 24.54 7.14 2.03
N LYS A 260 25.84 6.97 2.28
CA LYS A 260 26.89 6.77 1.26
C LYS A 260 27.58 5.41 1.48
N PRO A 261 28.02 4.73 0.40
CA PRO A 261 28.74 3.48 0.54
C PRO A 261 30.05 3.71 1.33
N LEU A 262 30.35 2.82 2.26
CA LEU A 262 31.58 2.81 3.05
C LEU A 262 32.61 1.87 2.41
N ASN A 263 33.87 2.30 2.43
CA ASN A 263 35.02 1.49 2.02
C ASN A 263 35.97 1.37 3.21
N LEU A 264 35.73 0.37 4.06
CA LEU A 264 36.47 0.12 5.28
C LEU A 264 37.13 -1.24 5.21
N SER A 265 38.37 -1.35 5.70
CA SER A 265 39.11 -2.61 5.81
C SER A 265 38.68 -3.41 7.04
N LEU A 266 37.39 -3.72 7.13
CA LEU A 266 36.78 -4.49 8.20
C LEU A 266 36.18 -5.79 7.65
N ASN A 267 36.09 -6.82 8.49
CA ASN A 267 35.37 -8.04 8.17
C ASN A 267 33.88 -7.82 8.42
N PHE A 268 33.12 -7.72 7.33
CA PHE A 268 31.67 -7.60 7.37
C PHE A 268 30.97 -8.95 7.26
N GLU A 269 29.81 -9.07 7.90
CA GLU A 269 28.95 -10.24 7.78
C GLU A 269 28.42 -10.35 6.32
N PRO A 270 28.15 -11.57 5.80
CA PRO A 270 27.78 -11.79 4.40
C PRO A 270 26.53 -11.04 3.92
N PHE A 271 25.66 -10.65 4.84
CA PHE A 271 24.43 -9.91 4.59
C PHE A 271 24.58 -8.40 4.74
N SER A 272 25.79 -7.90 4.94
CA SER A 272 26.09 -6.47 4.91
C SER A 272 26.00 -5.91 3.49
N ASP A 273 25.78 -4.61 3.39
CA ASP A 273 26.05 -3.90 2.15
C ASP A 273 27.55 -3.86 1.86
N THR A 274 27.90 -3.61 0.60
CA THR A 274 29.26 -3.55 0.08
C THR A 274 29.49 -2.20 -0.59
N GLY A 275 30.75 -1.85 -0.88
CA GLY A 275 31.12 -0.60 -1.55
C GLY A 275 30.64 -0.47 -3.01
N GLU A 276 29.73 -1.33 -3.46
CA GLU A 276 29.24 -1.40 -4.84
C GLU A 276 27.86 -0.74 -5.04
N ARG A 277 27.44 -0.71 -6.31
CA ARG A 277 26.29 0.00 -6.86
C ARG A 277 24.98 -0.29 -6.11
N ASP A 278 24.16 0.73 -5.95
CA ASP A 278 22.75 0.58 -5.60
C ASP A 278 22.02 -0.27 -6.64
N LEU A 279 21.58 -1.47 -6.25
CA LEU A 279 20.87 -2.40 -7.15
C LEU A 279 19.38 -2.06 -7.28
N PHE A 280 18.79 -1.43 -6.26
CA PHE A 280 17.33 -1.35 -6.11
C PHE A 280 16.80 0.09 -6.16
N SER A 281 17.54 0.96 -6.85
CA SER A 281 17.14 2.33 -7.19
C SER A 281 16.65 3.15 -5.98
N GLY A 282 17.30 3.00 -4.84
CA GLY A 282 16.95 3.71 -3.61
C GLY A 282 16.15 2.89 -2.61
N CYS A 283 15.63 1.72 -2.96
CA CYS A 283 14.93 0.85 -2.00
C CYS A 283 15.89 0.32 -0.93
N ILE A 284 15.52 0.49 0.35
CA ILE A 284 16.30 -0.01 1.50
C ILE A 284 15.78 -1.36 2.03
N LEU A 285 14.93 -2.04 1.25
CA LEU A 285 14.41 -3.39 1.54
C LEU A 285 13.66 -3.53 2.87
N CYS A 286 13.03 -2.45 3.37
CA CYS A 286 12.33 -2.50 4.65
C CYS A 286 11.04 -3.35 4.66
N GLY A 287 10.49 -3.67 3.48
CA GLY A 287 9.26 -4.46 3.33
C GLY A 287 7.96 -3.81 3.81
N LYS A 288 7.97 -2.57 4.32
CA LYS A 288 6.74 -1.89 4.80
C LYS A 288 5.65 -1.80 3.73
N CYS A 289 6.03 -1.61 2.46
CA CYS A 289 5.11 -1.57 1.34
C CYS A 289 4.46 -2.92 1.00
N VAL A 290 5.07 -4.05 1.39
CA VAL A 290 4.53 -5.41 1.14
C VAL A 290 3.22 -5.58 1.92
N ASN A 291 3.22 -5.20 3.20
CA ASN A 291 2.11 -5.43 4.13
C ASN A 291 0.84 -4.62 3.82
N ILE A 292 0.97 -3.55 3.03
CA ILE A 292 -0.16 -2.67 2.69
C ILE A 292 -0.58 -2.80 1.23
N CYS A 293 0.12 -3.61 0.42
CA CYS A 293 -0.08 -3.66 -1.03
C CYS A 293 -1.28 -4.54 -1.39
N PRO A 294 -2.35 -3.97 -1.99
CA PRO A 294 -3.49 -4.79 -2.40
C PRO A 294 -3.18 -5.74 -3.56
N HIS A 295 -2.18 -5.45 -4.39
CA HIS A 295 -1.81 -6.32 -5.51
C HIS A 295 -1.07 -7.59 -5.05
N ALA A 296 -0.22 -7.46 -4.03
CA ALA A 296 0.40 -8.62 -3.39
C ALA A 296 -0.65 -9.51 -2.71
N ASP A 297 -1.60 -8.91 -2.00
CA ASP A 297 -2.72 -9.61 -1.36
C ASP A 297 -3.62 -10.31 -2.38
N GLN A 298 -3.95 -9.64 -3.50
CA GLN A 298 -4.77 -10.19 -4.59
C GLN A 298 -4.22 -11.53 -5.10
N ARG A 299 -2.90 -11.62 -5.28
CA ARG A 299 -2.23 -12.81 -5.81
C ARG A 299 -1.75 -13.79 -4.74
N GLY A 300 -1.79 -13.40 -3.46
CA GLY A 300 -1.15 -14.14 -2.39
C GLY A 300 0.36 -14.27 -2.59
N ASP A 301 0.98 -13.34 -3.31
CA ASP A 301 2.39 -13.36 -3.70
C ASP A 301 3.02 -11.98 -3.49
N LYS A 302 3.99 -11.94 -2.58
CA LYS A 302 4.68 -10.72 -2.13
C LYS A 302 5.56 -10.10 -3.22
N ASP A 303 5.89 -10.83 -4.28
CA ASP A 303 6.60 -10.28 -5.43
C ASP A 303 5.78 -9.21 -6.15
N PHE A 304 4.45 -9.29 -6.13
CA PHE A 304 3.55 -8.27 -6.69
C PHE A 304 3.34 -7.06 -5.77
N SER A 305 4.35 -6.77 -4.95
CA SER A 305 4.44 -5.55 -4.16
C SER A 305 5.44 -4.58 -4.78
N PRO A 306 5.47 -3.32 -4.34
CA PRO A 306 6.54 -2.40 -4.73
C PRO A 306 7.94 -2.93 -4.44
N LEU A 307 8.12 -3.77 -3.42
CA LEU A 307 9.41 -4.39 -3.15
C LEU A 307 9.85 -5.29 -4.31
N GLY A 308 8.96 -6.17 -4.82
CA GLY A 308 9.27 -7.01 -5.98
C GLY A 308 9.46 -6.20 -7.26
N PHE A 309 8.75 -5.08 -7.44
CA PHE A 309 9.06 -4.11 -8.51
C PHE A 309 10.51 -3.61 -8.45
N PHE A 310 11.01 -3.20 -7.28
CA PHE A 310 12.39 -2.74 -7.15
C PHE A 310 13.41 -3.86 -7.25
N VAL A 311 13.14 -5.05 -6.72
CA VAL A 311 14.08 -6.17 -6.80
C VAL A 311 14.19 -6.71 -8.24
N SER A 312 13.08 -6.76 -8.96
CA SER A 312 13.04 -7.19 -10.37
C SER A 312 13.63 -6.18 -11.36
N SER A 313 13.86 -4.92 -10.95
CA SER A 313 14.46 -3.90 -11.84
C SER A 313 15.87 -4.26 -12.28
N VAL A 314 16.59 -5.05 -11.47
CA VAL A 314 17.94 -5.53 -11.80
C VAL A 314 17.95 -6.38 -13.07
N ASP A 315 16.88 -7.14 -13.33
CA ASP A 315 16.74 -7.97 -14.54
C ASP A 315 15.95 -7.27 -15.66
N GLY A 316 15.53 -6.02 -15.46
CA GLY A 316 14.62 -5.33 -16.38
C GLY A 316 13.16 -5.83 -16.36
N ASN A 317 12.82 -6.78 -15.47
CA ASN A 317 11.51 -7.46 -15.42
C ASN A 317 10.44 -6.74 -14.59
N GLN A 318 10.71 -5.51 -14.18
CA GLN A 318 9.85 -4.67 -13.36
C GLN A 318 8.43 -4.42 -13.91
N SER A 319 8.20 -4.52 -15.23
CA SER A 319 6.86 -4.40 -15.82
C SER A 319 5.89 -5.47 -15.32
N ASN A 320 6.40 -6.68 -15.00
CA ASN A 320 5.59 -7.80 -14.53
C ASN A 320 4.97 -7.55 -13.14
N TYR A 321 5.52 -6.58 -12.39
CA TYR A 321 5.12 -6.25 -11.02
C TYR A 321 4.57 -4.82 -10.90
N ALA A 322 4.44 -4.10 -12.02
CA ALA A 322 4.09 -2.68 -12.03
C ALA A 322 2.57 -2.40 -12.07
N ASN A 323 1.76 -3.39 -12.42
CA ASN A 323 0.32 -3.23 -12.62
C ASN A 323 -0.47 -3.25 -11.30
N CYS A 324 -0.77 -2.09 -10.72
CA CYS A 324 -1.60 -1.98 -9.52
C CYS A 324 -2.55 -0.78 -9.58
N ASN A 325 -3.27 -0.54 -8.47
CA ASN A 325 -4.16 0.61 -8.32
C ASN A 325 -3.45 1.97 -8.27
N PHE A 326 -2.14 2.08 -8.11
CA PHE A 326 -1.47 3.38 -7.91
C PHE A 326 -2.06 4.24 -6.76
N CYS A 327 -2.55 3.61 -5.68
CA CYS A 327 -3.28 4.29 -4.61
C CYS A 327 -2.42 5.17 -3.65
N GLY A 328 -1.10 5.13 -3.77
CA GLY A 328 -0.19 5.94 -2.95
C GLY A 328 0.11 5.41 -1.55
N LYS A 329 -0.59 4.39 -1.05
CA LYS A 329 -0.30 3.80 0.29
C LYS A 329 1.15 3.36 0.46
N CYS A 330 1.82 2.94 -0.62
CA CYS A 330 3.23 2.56 -0.60
C CYS A 330 4.19 3.74 -0.45
N ASP A 331 3.86 4.90 -1.02
CA ASP A 331 4.62 6.14 -0.85
C ASP A 331 4.51 6.61 0.61
N GLU A 332 3.31 6.56 1.18
CA GLU A 332 3.01 6.98 2.57
C GLU A 332 3.80 6.20 3.63
N VAL A 333 3.99 4.89 3.42
CA VAL A 333 4.74 4.03 4.37
C VAL A 333 6.22 3.92 4.06
N CYS A 334 6.71 4.53 2.96
CA CYS A 334 8.09 4.42 2.55
C CYS A 334 9.01 5.24 3.47
N PRO A 335 9.90 4.61 4.27
CA PRO A 335 10.75 5.32 5.22
C PRO A 335 11.75 6.30 4.58
N VAL A 336 12.06 6.09 3.30
CA VAL A 336 12.99 6.92 2.52
C VAL A 336 12.27 7.74 1.44
N SER A 337 10.94 7.87 1.53
CA SER A 337 10.11 8.73 0.67
C SER A 337 10.37 8.57 -0.83
N LEU A 338 10.53 7.33 -1.30
CA LEU A 338 10.63 7.07 -2.74
C LEU A 338 9.31 7.45 -3.41
N ASN A 339 9.40 8.04 -4.61
CA ASN A 339 8.26 8.19 -5.50
C ASN A 339 7.99 6.85 -6.22
N ILE A 340 7.32 5.94 -5.53
CA ILE A 340 7.05 4.58 -5.99
C ILE A 340 5.96 4.61 -7.06
N VAL A 341 4.86 5.35 -6.84
CA VAL A 341 3.72 5.36 -7.76
C VAL A 341 4.12 5.81 -9.17
N ASP A 342 4.89 6.89 -9.33
CA ASP A 342 5.27 7.35 -10.67
C ASP A 342 6.22 6.38 -11.37
N ARG A 343 7.06 5.68 -10.60
CA ARG A 343 7.94 4.63 -11.16
C ARG A 343 7.15 3.42 -11.62
N LEU A 344 6.13 3.00 -10.87
CA LEU A 344 5.20 1.95 -11.27
C LEU A 344 4.43 2.36 -12.54
N LYS A 345 3.83 3.56 -12.57
CA LYS A 345 3.07 4.07 -13.73
C LYS A 345 3.87 4.02 -15.04
N LYS A 346 5.17 4.34 -14.99
CA LYS A 346 6.09 4.30 -16.15
C LYS A 346 6.32 2.90 -16.73
N LYS A 347 6.11 1.85 -15.94
CA LYS A 347 6.41 0.46 -16.31
C LYS A 347 5.16 -0.42 -16.42
N ALA A 348 4.04 0.07 -15.90
CA ALA A 348 2.77 -0.63 -15.95
C ALA A 348 2.24 -0.78 -17.38
N GLN A 349 1.65 -1.93 -17.64
CA GLN A 349 0.89 -2.29 -18.84
C GLN A 349 -0.51 -2.79 -18.40
N PRO A 350 -1.41 -1.87 -17.99
CA PRO A 350 -2.78 -2.22 -17.64
C PRO A 350 -3.51 -2.89 -18.81
N LYS A 351 -4.54 -3.70 -18.51
CA LYS A 351 -5.48 -4.15 -19.53
C LYS A 351 -6.16 -2.93 -20.14
N GLU A 352 -6.16 -2.85 -21.47
CA GLU A 352 -6.79 -1.74 -22.16
C GLU A 352 -8.32 -1.90 -22.14
N LEU A 353 -9.00 -0.86 -21.71
CA LEU A 353 -10.46 -0.76 -21.66
C LEU A 353 -10.87 0.60 -22.20
N THR A 354 -11.77 0.60 -23.16
CA THR A 354 -12.34 1.78 -23.80
C THR A 354 -13.87 1.72 -23.73
N LEU A 355 -14.52 2.88 -23.75
CA LEU A 355 -15.97 2.94 -23.86
C LEU A 355 -16.40 2.45 -25.25
N ASN A 356 -17.50 1.70 -25.30
CA ASN A 356 -18.12 1.22 -26.54
C ASN A 356 -19.37 2.03 -26.94
N PHE A 357 -19.70 3.06 -26.18
CA PHE A 357 -20.78 4.00 -26.46
C PHE A 357 -20.33 5.43 -26.18
N SER A 358 -21.02 6.39 -26.80
CA SER A 358 -20.79 7.82 -26.60
C SER A 358 -22.12 8.48 -26.23
N LEU A 359 -22.13 9.19 -25.12
CA LEU A 359 -23.26 9.98 -24.65
C LEU A 359 -22.71 11.33 -24.20
N ASN A 360 -22.95 12.37 -24.99
CA ASN A 360 -22.44 13.71 -24.73
C ASN A 360 -23.60 14.68 -24.62
N LEU A 361 -24.15 14.79 -23.41
CA LEU A 361 -25.22 15.71 -23.06
C LEU A 361 -24.72 16.63 -21.94
N PRO A 362 -23.77 17.54 -22.24
CA PRO A 362 -23.07 18.31 -21.22
C PRO A 362 -24.00 19.35 -20.59
N SER A 363 -23.78 19.61 -19.31
CA SER A 363 -24.23 20.82 -18.62
C SER A 363 -23.05 21.40 -17.84
N ARG A 364 -23.23 22.59 -17.27
CA ARG A 364 -22.23 23.22 -16.38
C ARG A 364 -21.73 22.24 -15.32
N LYS A 365 -22.64 21.44 -14.77
CA LYS A 365 -22.37 20.31 -13.88
C LYS A 365 -22.68 19.02 -14.63
N SER A 366 -21.71 18.12 -14.78
CA SER A 366 -21.92 16.90 -15.56
C SER A 366 -21.39 15.67 -14.83
N ILE A 367 -22.18 14.59 -14.84
CA ILE A 367 -21.69 13.27 -14.46
C ILE A 367 -20.78 12.76 -15.58
N VAL A 368 -19.56 12.37 -15.24
CA VAL A 368 -18.60 11.84 -16.21
C VAL A 368 -18.55 10.32 -16.10
N ILE A 369 -18.78 9.63 -17.21
CA ILE A 369 -18.59 8.18 -17.35
C ILE A 369 -17.26 7.91 -18.05
N THR A 370 -16.39 7.13 -17.41
CA THR A 370 -15.08 6.70 -17.95
C THR A 370 -15.06 5.18 -18.09
N PRO A 371 -13.98 4.55 -18.59
CA PRO A 371 -13.84 3.09 -18.52
C PRO A 371 -14.01 2.50 -17.11
N ILE A 372 -13.74 3.28 -16.04
CA ILE A 372 -13.92 2.83 -14.65
C ILE A 372 -15.40 2.66 -14.30
N SER A 373 -16.24 3.58 -14.79
CA SER A 373 -17.68 3.62 -14.50
C SER A 373 -18.55 3.16 -15.68
N MET A 374 -17.96 2.52 -16.70
CA MET A 374 -18.69 2.14 -17.92
C MET A 374 -19.92 1.26 -17.67
N GLY A 375 -19.86 0.43 -16.63
CA GLY A 375 -20.97 -0.43 -16.22
C GLY A 375 -21.98 0.26 -15.31
N LEU A 376 -21.86 1.55 -15.02
CA LEU A 376 -22.63 2.28 -13.99
C LEU A 376 -23.63 3.29 -14.57
N VAL A 377 -24.05 3.14 -15.82
CA VAL A 377 -24.95 4.11 -16.49
C VAL A 377 -26.29 4.23 -15.76
N ASN A 378 -26.89 3.12 -15.33
CA ASN A 378 -28.16 3.17 -14.59
C ASN A 378 -28.02 3.89 -13.25
N GLU A 379 -26.91 3.66 -12.55
CA GLU A 379 -26.56 4.33 -11.30
C GLU A 379 -26.33 5.84 -11.53
N ALA A 380 -25.70 6.21 -12.65
CA ALA A 380 -25.54 7.60 -13.08
C ALA A 380 -26.89 8.30 -13.25
N LEU A 381 -27.83 7.62 -13.92
CA LEU A 381 -29.17 8.15 -14.20
C LEU A 381 -30.01 8.26 -12.92
N LYS A 382 -29.85 7.32 -11.99
CA LYS A 382 -30.45 7.43 -10.65
C LYS A 382 -29.94 8.66 -9.89
N VAL A 383 -28.63 8.91 -9.95
CA VAL A 383 -28.02 10.12 -9.36
C VAL A 383 -28.54 11.38 -10.05
N MET A 384 -28.58 11.39 -11.38
CA MET A 384 -29.11 12.51 -12.17
C MET A 384 -30.56 12.84 -11.78
N GLN A 385 -31.43 11.83 -11.70
CA GLN A 385 -32.83 12.00 -11.30
C GLN A 385 -32.96 12.49 -9.86
N TYR A 386 -32.16 11.94 -8.94
CA TYR A 386 -32.15 12.37 -7.54
C TYR A 386 -31.83 13.87 -7.42
N PHE A 387 -30.76 14.33 -8.06
CA PHE A 387 -30.38 15.75 -8.02
C PHE A 387 -31.36 16.64 -8.79
N HIS A 388 -31.96 16.15 -9.88
CA HIS A 388 -33.00 16.88 -10.59
C HIS A 388 -34.22 17.14 -9.69
N SER A 389 -34.64 16.16 -8.87
CA SER A 389 -35.71 16.35 -7.89
C SER A 389 -35.39 17.39 -6.81
N MET A 390 -34.11 17.71 -6.63
CA MET A 390 -33.61 18.75 -5.73
C MET A 390 -33.37 20.10 -6.44
N GLY A 391 -33.76 20.23 -7.72
CA GLY A 391 -33.55 21.44 -8.53
C GLY A 391 -32.12 21.61 -9.05
N MET A 392 -31.28 20.58 -8.99
CA MET A 392 -29.93 20.61 -9.56
C MET A 392 -29.91 19.93 -10.92
N LYS A 393 -29.49 20.68 -11.94
CA LYS A 393 -29.34 20.20 -13.31
C LYS A 393 -27.98 19.54 -13.47
N LEU A 394 -27.98 18.25 -13.80
CA LEU A 394 -26.78 17.49 -14.10
C LEU A 394 -26.86 17.00 -15.55
N GLY A 395 -25.85 17.33 -16.34
CA GLY A 395 -25.59 16.68 -17.62
C GLY A 395 -24.94 15.32 -17.42
N ILE A 396 -24.75 14.60 -18.51
CA ILE A 396 -24.03 13.32 -18.53
C ILE A 396 -23.13 13.25 -19.76
N VAL A 397 -21.86 12.94 -19.54
CA VAL A 397 -20.85 12.90 -20.59
C VAL A 397 -20.00 11.64 -20.48
N THR A 398 -19.71 11.01 -21.61
CA THR A 398 -18.76 9.92 -21.71
C THR A 398 -17.38 10.44 -22.07
N LEU A 399 -16.38 10.08 -21.28
CA LEU A 399 -14.98 10.38 -21.57
C LEU A 399 -14.33 9.16 -22.23
N ASN A 400 -14.28 9.17 -23.56
CA ASN A 400 -13.71 8.07 -24.35
C ASN A 400 -12.18 8.13 -24.38
N VAL A 401 -11.55 7.94 -23.21
CA VAL A 401 -10.11 7.79 -23.06
C VAL A 401 -9.79 6.34 -22.70
N PRO A 402 -8.67 5.78 -23.18
CA PRO A 402 -8.22 4.46 -22.75
C PRO A 402 -7.96 4.42 -21.23
N LEU A 403 -8.32 3.33 -20.55
CA LEU A 403 -8.12 3.18 -19.10
C LEU A 403 -6.66 3.44 -18.71
N SER A 404 -5.72 2.95 -19.52
CA SER A 404 -4.30 3.14 -19.27
C SER A 404 -3.88 4.62 -19.27
N THR A 405 -4.53 5.44 -20.10
CA THR A 405 -4.31 6.89 -20.16
C THR A 405 -4.84 7.56 -18.89
N LEU A 406 -6.06 7.21 -18.48
CA LEU A 406 -6.70 7.76 -17.27
C LEU A 406 -5.87 7.49 -16.01
N ILE A 407 -5.50 6.22 -15.76
CA ILE A 407 -4.84 5.85 -14.50
C ILE A 407 -3.36 6.28 -14.44
N LYS A 408 -2.74 6.56 -15.60
CA LYS A 408 -1.40 7.12 -15.70
C LYS A 408 -1.38 8.65 -15.61
N GLY A 409 -2.54 9.30 -15.55
CA GLY A 409 -2.65 10.76 -15.48
C GLY A 409 -2.36 11.45 -16.83
N GLY A 410 -2.74 10.81 -17.93
CA GLY A 410 -2.70 11.43 -19.26
C GLY A 410 -3.71 12.57 -19.39
N GLU A 411 -3.52 13.40 -20.42
CA GLU A 411 -4.44 14.50 -20.72
C GLU A 411 -5.84 13.96 -21.06
N ILE A 412 -6.86 14.62 -20.53
CA ILE A 412 -8.27 14.32 -20.82
C ILE A 412 -8.93 15.55 -21.43
N ASN A 413 -9.80 15.32 -22.41
CA ASN A 413 -10.57 16.36 -23.08
C ASN A 413 -12.04 16.18 -22.75
N LEU A 414 -12.69 17.25 -22.30
CA LEU A 414 -14.12 17.25 -22.00
C LEU A 414 -14.87 18.13 -23.00
N PRO A 415 -16.16 17.84 -23.26
CA PRO A 415 -17.00 18.72 -24.04
C PRO A 415 -17.02 20.16 -23.49
N SER A 416 -17.15 21.14 -24.38
CA SER A 416 -17.30 22.55 -23.99
C SER A 416 -18.52 22.75 -23.10
N GLY A 417 -18.42 23.65 -22.13
CA GLY A 417 -19.52 23.99 -21.22
C GLY A 417 -19.52 23.20 -19.90
N VAL A 418 -18.69 22.17 -19.74
CA VAL A 418 -18.52 21.47 -18.45
C VAL A 418 -17.55 22.24 -17.55
N GLU A 419 -18.02 22.69 -16.39
CA GLU A 419 -17.22 23.40 -15.38
C GLU A 419 -17.00 22.58 -14.09
N GLU A 420 -17.95 21.72 -13.72
CA GLU A 420 -17.87 20.82 -12.56
C GLU A 420 -18.12 19.37 -12.99
N ILE A 421 -17.23 18.47 -12.59
CA ILE A 421 -17.35 17.03 -12.85
C ILE A 421 -17.92 16.34 -11.63
N TYR A 422 -18.94 15.52 -11.83
CA TYR A 422 -19.49 14.61 -10.82
C TYR A 422 -19.12 13.17 -11.19
N VAL A 423 -18.60 12.41 -10.22
CA VAL A 423 -18.17 11.02 -10.44
C VAL A 423 -18.84 10.07 -9.47
N LEU A 424 -19.05 8.84 -9.92
CA LEU A 424 -19.79 7.84 -9.15
C LEU A 424 -18.91 7.04 -8.20
N THR A 425 -17.59 7.01 -8.44
CA THR A 425 -16.65 6.15 -7.71
C THR A 425 -15.49 6.96 -7.14
N PRO A 426 -14.93 6.56 -5.98
CA PRO A 426 -13.73 7.19 -5.43
C PRO A 426 -12.50 6.97 -6.32
N GLU A 427 -12.43 5.86 -7.06
CA GLU A 427 -11.35 5.58 -8.02
C GLU A 427 -11.33 6.61 -9.15
N GLU A 428 -12.48 6.87 -9.76
CA GLU A 428 -12.62 7.84 -10.84
C GLU A 428 -12.35 9.27 -10.36
N SER A 429 -12.82 9.63 -9.16
CA SER A 429 -12.47 10.90 -8.51
C SER A 429 -10.96 11.07 -8.39
N PHE A 430 -10.29 10.05 -7.86
CA PHE A 430 -8.85 10.09 -7.60
C PHE A 430 -8.02 10.36 -8.87
N TYR A 431 -8.35 9.73 -9.99
CA TYR A 431 -7.60 9.93 -11.24
C TYR A 431 -8.01 11.20 -11.98
N LEU A 432 -9.29 11.52 -12.08
CA LEU A 432 -9.74 12.74 -12.75
C LEU A 432 -9.27 14.00 -12.02
N LEU A 433 -9.11 13.97 -10.69
CA LEU A 433 -8.47 15.07 -9.96
C LEU A 433 -7.01 15.31 -10.40
N GLN A 434 -6.28 14.26 -10.77
CA GLN A 434 -4.87 14.36 -11.21
C GLN A 434 -4.76 14.83 -12.67
N SER A 435 -5.73 14.52 -13.52
CA SER A 435 -5.75 14.89 -14.94
C SER A 435 -6.71 16.03 -15.28
N LYS A 436 -7.30 16.69 -14.26
CA LYS A 436 -8.34 17.71 -14.43
C LYS A 436 -7.96 18.79 -15.45
N PRO A 437 -8.77 19.04 -16.49
CA PRO A 437 -8.55 20.14 -17.44
C PRO A 437 -8.59 21.49 -16.75
N ARG A 438 -7.87 22.48 -17.29
CA ARG A 438 -7.80 23.84 -16.70
C ARG A 438 -9.14 24.56 -16.63
N ASN A 439 -10.06 24.26 -17.54
CA ASN A 439 -11.40 24.83 -17.58
C ASN A 439 -12.37 24.19 -16.58
N VAL A 440 -11.99 23.08 -15.94
CA VAL A 440 -12.81 22.42 -14.92
C VAL A 440 -12.41 22.94 -13.54
N THR A 441 -13.38 23.50 -12.84
CA THR A 441 -13.21 24.06 -11.50
C THR A 441 -13.00 22.96 -10.47
N ASP A 442 -13.80 21.88 -10.51
CA ASP A 442 -13.74 20.81 -9.51
C ASP A 442 -14.13 19.41 -10.04
N VAL A 443 -13.69 18.37 -9.33
CA VAL A 443 -14.08 16.96 -9.53
C VAL A 443 -14.66 16.43 -8.22
N LEU A 444 -15.98 16.31 -8.19
CA LEU A 444 -16.77 16.01 -7.00
C LEU A 444 -17.21 14.55 -7.02
N PHE A 445 -16.78 13.78 -6.02
CA PHE A 445 -17.36 12.47 -5.78
C PHE A 445 -18.78 12.63 -5.21
N VAL A 446 -19.77 12.03 -5.88
CA VAL A 446 -21.20 12.25 -5.59
C VAL A 446 -21.53 12.06 -4.11
N PHE A 447 -20.99 11.02 -3.46
CA PHE A 447 -21.23 10.78 -2.04
C PHE A 447 -20.85 11.96 -1.13
N ASP A 448 -19.77 12.68 -1.46
CA ASP A 448 -19.26 13.80 -0.65
C ASP A 448 -20.13 15.07 -0.77
N VAL A 449 -21.00 15.14 -1.77
CA VAL A 449 -21.91 16.27 -2.02
C VAL A 449 -23.39 15.92 -1.73
N LEU A 450 -23.68 14.69 -1.29
CA LEU A 450 -25.02 14.32 -0.86
C LEU A 450 -25.47 15.12 0.38
N PRO A 451 -26.78 15.37 0.56
CA PRO A 451 -27.33 15.92 1.79
C PRO A 451 -26.88 15.13 3.02
N LYS A 452 -26.75 15.83 4.15
CA LYS A 452 -26.24 15.22 5.40
C LYS A 452 -27.11 14.05 5.84
N GLU A 453 -28.42 14.16 5.67
CA GLU A 453 -29.41 13.14 6.04
C GLU A 453 -29.15 11.83 5.29
N VAL A 454 -28.96 11.90 3.97
CA VAL A 454 -28.67 10.72 3.14
C VAL A 454 -27.30 10.14 3.44
N ARG A 455 -26.30 11.00 3.61
CA ARG A 455 -24.95 10.57 3.97
C ARG A 455 -24.94 9.85 5.32
N ASN A 456 -25.69 10.36 6.30
CA ASN A 456 -25.85 9.78 7.63
C ASN A 456 -26.43 8.36 7.57
N ASN A 457 -27.36 8.08 6.66
CA ASN A 457 -27.92 6.73 6.47
C ASN A 457 -26.86 5.73 5.99
N VAL A 458 -25.89 6.17 5.18
CA VAL A 458 -24.78 5.32 4.73
C VAL A 458 -23.78 5.12 5.87
N ILE A 459 -23.31 6.20 6.50
CA ILE A 459 -22.25 6.14 7.52
C ILE A 459 -22.71 5.54 8.86
N SER A 460 -24.02 5.47 9.11
CA SER A 460 -24.56 4.75 10.28
C SER A 460 -24.44 3.23 10.15
N LYS A 461 -24.13 2.72 8.96
CA LYS A 461 -23.92 1.28 8.68
C LYS A 461 -22.43 0.95 8.73
N LYS A 462 -22.11 -0.35 8.67
CA LYS A 462 -20.72 -0.79 8.47
C LYS A 462 -20.30 -0.54 7.01
N VAL A 463 -19.60 0.57 6.77
CA VAL A 463 -19.20 1.04 5.44
C VAL A 463 -17.87 0.42 5.01
N HIS A 464 -17.80 -0.09 3.79
CA HIS A 464 -16.54 -0.33 3.09
C HIS A 464 -16.10 0.93 2.34
N LYS A 465 -14.85 1.34 2.53
CA LYS A 465 -14.22 2.43 1.80
C LYS A 465 -12.94 1.95 1.12
N THR A 466 -12.66 2.49 -0.07
CA THR A 466 -11.52 2.05 -0.88
C THR A 466 -10.26 2.84 -0.54
N CYS A 467 -9.10 2.30 -0.90
CA CYS A 467 -7.81 2.98 -0.73
C CYS A 467 -7.69 4.33 -1.45
N MET A 468 -8.61 4.65 -2.37
CA MET A 468 -8.64 5.92 -3.11
C MET A 468 -9.49 6.98 -2.44
N TYR A 469 -10.40 6.60 -1.54
CA TYR A 469 -11.23 7.56 -0.83
C TYR A 469 -10.45 8.24 0.29
N ARG A 470 -10.35 9.57 0.24
CA ARG A 470 -9.61 10.39 1.20
C ARG A 470 -10.50 11.10 2.22
N GLY A 471 -11.82 10.92 2.15
CA GLY A 471 -12.74 11.52 3.11
C GLY A 471 -12.68 10.87 4.50
N ASN A 472 -13.05 11.65 5.52
CA ASN A 472 -12.98 11.24 6.92
C ASN A 472 -14.26 10.50 7.36
N ILE A 473 -14.38 9.24 7.00
CA ILE A 473 -15.42 8.33 7.50
C ILE A 473 -14.81 7.09 8.13
N THR A 474 -15.45 6.55 9.17
CA THR A 474 -15.08 5.27 9.77
C THR A 474 -15.60 4.12 8.89
N GLY A 475 -14.79 3.10 8.63
CA GLY A 475 -15.17 2.00 7.75
C GLY A 475 -14.16 0.85 7.72
N ASP A 476 -14.50 -0.19 6.97
CA ASP A 476 -13.63 -1.30 6.59
C ASP A 476 -12.76 -0.88 5.40
N ASP A 477 -11.44 -0.88 5.61
CA ASP A 477 -10.43 -0.38 4.65
C ASP A 477 -9.80 -1.50 3.82
N LYS A 478 -10.31 -2.73 3.97
CA LYS A 478 -9.87 -3.89 3.20
C LYS A 478 -10.19 -3.71 1.73
N CYS A 479 -9.29 -4.17 0.87
CA CYS A 479 -9.50 -4.07 -0.56
C CYS A 479 -10.65 -4.98 -1.02
N SER A 480 -11.59 -4.42 -1.80
CA SER A 480 -12.59 -5.22 -2.52
C SER A 480 -12.00 -5.99 -3.70
N PHE A 481 -10.80 -5.61 -4.15
CA PHE A 481 -10.14 -6.02 -5.40
C PHE A 481 -10.87 -5.65 -6.71
N ALA A 482 -12.08 -5.09 -6.67
CA ALA A 482 -12.88 -4.81 -7.86
C ALA A 482 -12.14 -3.98 -8.92
N PHE A 483 -11.44 -2.93 -8.47
CA PHE A 483 -10.68 -2.09 -9.38
C PHE A 483 -9.38 -2.76 -9.87
N LEU A 484 -8.74 -3.59 -9.04
CA LEU A 484 -7.56 -4.36 -9.46
C LEU A 484 -7.93 -5.42 -10.52
N GLU A 485 -9.08 -6.08 -10.36
CA GLU A 485 -9.58 -7.05 -11.34
C GLU A 485 -9.85 -6.37 -12.69
N MET A 486 -10.34 -5.14 -12.67
CA MET A 486 -10.52 -4.32 -13.87
C MET A 486 -9.17 -3.97 -14.54
N ILE A 487 -8.19 -3.49 -13.76
CA ILE A 487 -6.86 -3.12 -14.26
C ILE A 487 -6.10 -4.32 -14.81
N ASN A 488 -6.13 -5.45 -14.09
CA ASN A 488 -5.31 -6.61 -14.41
C ASN A 488 -6.01 -7.61 -15.33
N GLY A 489 -7.35 -7.56 -15.42
CA GLY A 489 -8.13 -8.58 -16.11
C GLY A 489 -8.10 -9.95 -15.44
N GLU A 490 -7.68 -10.00 -14.18
CA GLU A 490 -7.46 -11.24 -13.43
C GLU A 490 -8.45 -11.29 -12.27
N PRO A 491 -9.25 -12.35 -12.14
CA PRO A 491 -10.15 -12.51 -11.01
C PRO A 491 -9.33 -12.71 -9.73
N SER A 492 -9.82 -12.14 -8.62
CA SER A 492 -9.21 -12.33 -7.31
C SER A 492 -9.95 -13.40 -6.53
N GLY A 493 -9.31 -13.92 -5.48
CA GLY A 493 -9.97 -14.76 -4.50
C GLY A 493 -11.12 -14.05 -3.75
N ARG A 494 -11.56 -14.67 -2.66
CA ARG A 494 -12.56 -14.04 -1.78
C ARG A 494 -11.98 -12.78 -1.15
N SER A 495 -12.70 -11.66 -1.25
CA SER A 495 -12.36 -10.44 -0.52
C SER A 495 -12.66 -10.63 0.96
N ALA A 496 -11.80 -10.06 1.81
CA ALA A 496 -11.98 -10.08 3.27
C ALA A 496 -12.88 -8.95 3.79
N VAL A 497 -13.49 -8.17 2.88
CA VAL A 497 -14.45 -7.12 3.19
C VAL A 497 -15.69 -7.72 3.85
N ASN A 498 -16.04 -7.21 5.02
CA ASN A 498 -17.23 -7.63 5.76
C ASN A 498 -18.03 -6.37 6.10
N SER A 499 -18.70 -5.80 5.11
CA SER A 499 -19.42 -4.52 5.22
C SER A 499 -20.87 -4.66 4.73
N GLN A 500 -21.74 -3.80 5.25
CA GLN A 500 -23.16 -3.75 4.89
C GLN A 500 -23.44 -2.87 3.67
N VAL A 501 -22.59 -1.86 3.46
CA VAL A 501 -22.70 -0.91 2.35
C VAL A 501 -21.29 -0.51 1.89
N THR A 502 -21.13 -0.09 0.65
CA THR A 502 -19.87 0.42 0.10
C THR A 502 -20.05 1.80 -0.51
N ILE A 503 -19.09 2.69 -0.30
CA ILE A 503 -19.08 3.97 -1.04
C ILE A 503 -18.55 3.81 -2.49
N CYS A 504 -18.14 2.61 -2.88
CA CYS A 504 -17.60 2.32 -4.21
C CYS A 504 -18.57 1.41 -4.99
N PRO A 505 -19.30 1.94 -5.99
CA PRO A 505 -20.23 1.15 -6.79
C PRO A 505 -19.61 -0.02 -7.56
N ILE A 506 -18.37 0.11 -8.05
CA ILE A 506 -17.69 -1.04 -8.68
C ILE A 506 -17.41 -2.16 -7.66
N ALA A 507 -17.14 -1.82 -6.40
CA ALA A 507 -17.03 -2.80 -5.32
C ALA A 507 -18.39 -3.41 -4.98
N SER A 508 -19.48 -2.64 -5.06
CA SER A 508 -20.84 -3.15 -4.82
C SER A 508 -21.17 -4.30 -5.77
N LYS A 509 -20.97 -4.10 -7.07
CA LYS A 509 -21.22 -5.13 -8.10
C LYS A 509 -20.42 -6.40 -7.85
N ARG A 510 -19.15 -6.24 -7.45
CA ARG A 510 -18.25 -7.38 -7.19
C ARG A 510 -18.60 -8.12 -5.90
N LEU A 511 -18.94 -7.39 -4.84
CA LEU A 511 -19.16 -7.96 -3.50
C LEU A 511 -20.62 -8.41 -3.27
N GLY A 512 -21.55 -7.96 -4.10
CA GLY A 512 -22.99 -8.22 -3.92
C GLY A 512 -23.58 -7.51 -2.71
N ILE A 513 -23.00 -6.37 -2.30
CA ILE A 513 -23.50 -5.52 -1.22
C ILE A 513 -23.98 -4.18 -1.79
N PRO A 514 -24.99 -3.50 -1.18
CA PRO A 514 -25.46 -2.20 -1.65
C PRO A 514 -24.35 -1.14 -1.70
N SER A 515 -24.39 -0.24 -2.69
CA SER A 515 -23.60 0.98 -2.68
C SER A 515 -24.33 2.14 -2.00
N TYR A 516 -23.68 3.29 -1.88
CA TYR A 516 -24.33 4.52 -1.38
C TYR A 516 -25.47 5.01 -2.31
N ILE A 517 -25.48 4.61 -3.58
CA ILE A 517 -26.48 5.03 -4.58
C ILE A 517 -27.84 4.37 -4.31
N GLU A 518 -27.84 3.18 -3.71
CA GLU A 518 -29.05 2.49 -3.26
C GLU A 518 -29.73 3.26 -2.11
N GLU A 519 -28.95 3.98 -1.29
CA GLU A 519 -29.45 4.80 -0.17
C GLU A 519 -30.08 6.13 -0.59
N LEU A 520 -30.05 6.48 -1.88
CA LEU A 520 -30.78 7.64 -2.41
C LEU A 520 -32.31 7.47 -2.33
N GLY A 521 -32.78 6.28 -1.94
CA GLY A 521 -34.20 5.94 -1.87
C GLY A 521 -34.77 5.43 -3.19
N ASN A 522 -36.10 5.37 -3.25
CA ASN A 522 -36.83 5.01 -4.46
C ASN A 522 -36.92 6.24 -5.37
N VAL A 523 -35.96 6.32 -6.29
CA VAL A 523 -35.88 7.40 -7.27
C VAL A 523 -36.63 6.93 -8.51
N ASP A 524 -37.83 7.48 -8.74
CA ASP A 524 -38.64 7.13 -9.90
C ASP A 524 -38.07 7.81 -11.17
N ILE A 525 -37.63 6.98 -12.11
CA ILE A 525 -37.12 7.40 -13.44
C ILE A 525 -38.24 7.29 -14.49
N GLY A 526 -39.47 6.95 -14.09
CA GLY A 526 -40.61 6.77 -14.99
C GLY A 526 -40.60 5.44 -15.74
N ASN A 527 -41.70 5.16 -16.46
CA ASN A 527 -41.89 3.92 -17.19
C ASN A 527 -41.21 3.96 -18.57
N VAL A 528 -39.91 3.66 -18.60
CA VAL A 528 -39.11 3.69 -19.84
C VAL A 528 -39.62 2.72 -20.90
N ASN A 529 -40.14 1.54 -20.51
CA ASN A 529 -40.62 0.58 -21.50
C ASN A 529 -41.89 1.07 -22.21
N GLU A 530 -42.78 1.74 -21.47
CA GLU A 530 -43.95 2.41 -22.03
C GLU A 530 -43.52 3.56 -22.94
N ALA A 531 -42.62 4.43 -22.48
CA ALA A 531 -42.06 5.52 -23.27
C ALA A 531 -41.41 5.07 -24.59
N LEU A 532 -40.69 3.94 -24.57
CA LEU A 532 -40.13 3.31 -25.76
C LEU A 532 -41.23 2.90 -26.76
N SER A 533 -42.27 2.22 -26.26
CA SER A 533 -43.38 1.75 -27.10
C SER A 533 -44.20 2.89 -27.69
N GLU A 534 -44.40 3.96 -26.92
CA GLU A 534 -45.12 5.15 -27.35
C GLU A 534 -44.33 5.94 -28.39
N LEU A 535 -43.02 6.11 -28.20
CA LEU A 535 -42.17 6.77 -29.20
C LEU A 535 -42.14 6.00 -30.52
N GLN A 536 -42.05 4.66 -30.44
CA GLN A 536 -42.17 3.80 -31.62
C GLN A 536 -43.51 3.99 -32.33
N SER A 537 -44.61 3.99 -31.56
CA SER A 537 -45.94 4.21 -32.12
C SER A 537 -46.08 5.60 -32.73
N LEU A 538 -45.52 6.64 -32.10
CA LEU A 538 -45.53 8.01 -32.61
C LEU A 538 -44.85 8.10 -33.98
N LEU A 539 -43.66 7.52 -34.12
CA LEU A 539 -42.93 7.53 -35.39
C LEU A 539 -43.66 6.69 -36.46
N LYS A 540 -44.19 5.52 -36.09
CA LYS A 540 -44.92 4.64 -37.00
C LYS A 540 -46.24 5.24 -37.48
N ASN A 541 -47.01 5.88 -36.60
CA ASN A 541 -48.28 6.52 -36.94
C ASN A 541 -48.10 7.71 -37.89
N ASN A 542 -46.90 8.29 -37.94
CA ASN A 542 -46.55 9.38 -38.84
C ASN A 542 -45.69 8.93 -40.02
N GLU A 543 -45.49 7.62 -40.24
CA GLU A 543 -44.59 7.09 -41.27
C GLU A 543 -44.97 7.56 -42.69
N THR A 544 -46.27 7.59 -43.02
CA THR A 544 -46.75 8.06 -44.33
C THR A 544 -46.47 9.53 -44.55
N VAL A 545 -46.60 10.37 -43.51
CA VAL A 545 -46.28 11.80 -43.57
C VAL A 545 -44.76 11.97 -43.71
N LEU A 546 -43.97 11.23 -42.94
CA LEU A 546 -42.50 11.26 -43.03
C LEU A 546 -41.99 10.82 -44.41
N GLN A 547 -42.67 9.88 -45.07
CA GLN A 547 -42.39 9.48 -46.45
C GLN A 547 -42.76 10.59 -47.44
N ASP A 548 -43.94 11.19 -47.32
CA ASP A 548 -44.37 12.28 -48.21
C ASP A 548 -43.44 13.50 -48.10
N LEU A 549 -42.95 13.81 -46.90
CA LEU A 549 -42.00 14.89 -46.66
C LEU A 549 -40.65 14.69 -47.36
N THR A 550 -40.30 13.47 -47.79
CA THR A 550 -39.08 13.24 -48.60
C THR A 550 -39.16 13.84 -50.00
N TRP A 551 -40.37 14.19 -50.48
CA TRP A 551 -40.54 14.90 -51.75
C TRP A 551 -39.88 16.28 -51.75
N TYR A 552 -39.68 16.87 -50.57
CA TYR A 552 -39.01 18.15 -50.38
C TYR A 552 -37.49 18.04 -50.22
N ASP A 553 -36.92 16.84 -50.22
CA ASP A 553 -35.47 16.63 -50.15
C ASP A 553 -34.79 17.30 -51.37
N GLY A 554 -33.83 18.18 -51.11
CA GLY A 554 -33.14 19.01 -52.11
C GLY A 554 -33.86 20.31 -52.50
N LEU A 555 -35.11 20.52 -52.05
CA LEU A 555 -35.83 21.80 -52.15
C LEU A 555 -35.76 22.58 -50.84
N ASP A 556 -36.11 21.94 -49.74
CA ASP A 556 -35.92 22.44 -48.37
C ASP A 556 -35.80 21.28 -47.37
N ASP A 557 -34.56 20.88 -47.12
CA ASP A 557 -34.21 19.76 -46.22
C ASP A 557 -34.63 20.01 -44.75
N LYS A 558 -35.05 21.23 -44.39
CA LYS A 558 -35.44 21.58 -43.02
C LYS A 558 -36.85 21.15 -42.67
N ILE A 559 -37.77 21.05 -43.64
CA ILE A 559 -39.20 20.79 -43.37
C ILE A 559 -39.38 19.47 -42.62
N LYS A 560 -38.75 18.40 -43.12
CA LYS A 560 -38.78 17.09 -42.47
C LYS A 560 -38.18 17.13 -41.07
N THR A 561 -37.05 17.82 -40.92
CA THR A 561 -36.31 17.98 -39.66
C THR A 561 -37.15 18.72 -38.62
N GLU A 562 -37.82 19.81 -39.01
CA GLU A 562 -38.68 20.62 -38.13
C GLU A 562 -39.94 19.87 -37.72
N PHE A 563 -40.56 19.11 -38.63
CA PHE A 563 -41.71 18.28 -38.32
C PHE A 563 -41.37 17.20 -37.27
N VAL A 564 -40.28 16.46 -37.49
CA VAL A 564 -39.79 15.45 -36.52
C VAL A 564 -39.45 16.11 -35.19
N ARG A 565 -38.78 17.27 -35.21
CA ARG A 565 -38.45 18.03 -33.98
C ARG A 565 -39.71 18.46 -33.22
N GLY A 566 -40.74 18.93 -33.91
CA GLY A 566 -42.04 19.28 -33.31
C GLY A 566 -42.72 18.09 -32.64
N LEU A 567 -42.72 16.92 -33.29
CA LEU A 567 -43.25 15.68 -32.73
C LEU A 567 -42.50 15.27 -31.46
N ILE A 568 -41.16 15.18 -31.54
CA ILE A 568 -40.33 14.74 -30.43
C ILE A 568 -40.40 15.71 -29.25
N SER A 569 -40.26 17.02 -29.49
CA SER A 569 -40.29 18.03 -28.44
C SER A 569 -41.62 18.05 -27.67
N THR A 570 -42.74 17.85 -28.36
CA THR A 570 -44.07 17.72 -27.73
C THR A 570 -44.16 16.46 -26.88
N PHE A 571 -43.62 15.35 -27.41
CA PHE A 571 -43.70 14.04 -26.77
C PHE A 571 -42.86 13.93 -25.49
N ILE A 572 -41.63 14.45 -25.50
CA ILE A 572 -40.72 14.34 -24.35
C ILE A 572 -40.87 15.48 -23.34
N LYS A 573 -41.77 16.43 -23.57
CA LYS A 573 -41.89 17.68 -22.80
C LYS A 573 -42.05 17.46 -21.29
N GLU A 574 -42.80 16.43 -20.90
CA GLU A 574 -43.11 16.12 -19.50
C GLU A 574 -42.13 15.09 -18.91
N TRP A 575 -41.12 14.66 -19.66
CA TRP A 575 -40.14 13.69 -19.20
C TRP A 575 -39.10 14.35 -18.30
N SER A 576 -38.66 13.60 -17.28
CA SER A 576 -37.46 14.01 -16.57
C SER A 576 -36.22 13.83 -17.46
N PRO A 577 -35.15 14.62 -17.25
CA PRO A 577 -33.91 14.44 -18.00
C PRO A 577 -33.36 13.01 -17.91
N ALA A 578 -33.40 12.38 -16.74
CA ALA A 578 -32.92 11.00 -16.57
C ALA A 578 -33.76 9.97 -17.35
N MET A 579 -35.09 10.15 -17.37
CA MET A 579 -36.00 9.30 -18.15
C MET A 579 -35.71 9.42 -19.65
N ALA A 580 -35.53 10.65 -20.12
CA ALA A 580 -35.27 10.93 -21.53
C ALA A 580 -33.93 10.34 -21.99
N VAL A 581 -32.87 10.50 -21.18
CA VAL A 581 -31.57 9.89 -21.43
C VAL A 581 -31.64 8.35 -21.42
N LEU A 582 -32.28 7.75 -20.40
CA LEU A 582 -32.40 6.29 -20.32
C LEU A 582 -33.16 5.72 -21.52
N THR A 583 -34.21 6.41 -21.95
CA THR A 583 -34.98 6.04 -23.13
C THR A 583 -34.11 6.10 -24.38
N TYR A 584 -33.32 7.17 -24.57
CA TYR A 584 -32.35 7.26 -25.67
C TYR A 584 -31.31 6.14 -25.68
N VAL A 585 -30.73 5.81 -24.52
CA VAL A 585 -29.75 4.73 -24.38
C VAL A 585 -30.36 3.40 -24.81
N LYS A 586 -31.54 3.04 -24.28
CA LYS A 586 -32.23 1.79 -24.67
C LYS A 586 -32.65 1.75 -26.13
N LEU A 587 -33.06 2.89 -26.71
CA LEU A 587 -33.39 2.98 -28.14
C LEU A 587 -32.19 2.63 -29.01
N SER A 588 -31.01 3.13 -28.62
CA SER A 588 -29.75 2.90 -29.34
C SER A 588 -29.28 1.45 -29.20
N GLU A 589 -29.39 0.85 -28.01
CA GLU A 589 -29.03 -0.55 -27.78
C GLU A 589 -29.92 -1.55 -28.55
N GLN A 590 -31.21 -1.24 -28.70
CA GLN A 590 -32.17 -2.13 -29.37
C GLN A 590 -32.31 -1.86 -30.88
N GLU A 591 -31.51 -0.94 -31.45
CA GLU A 591 -31.60 -0.50 -32.86
C GLU A 591 -33.02 -0.16 -33.34
N ILE A 592 -33.86 0.35 -32.44
CA ILE A 592 -35.27 0.62 -32.70
C ILE A 592 -35.44 1.71 -33.77
N ILE A 593 -34.66 2.79 -33.66
CA ILE A 593 -34.64 3.89 -34.62
C ILE A 593 -33.38 3.72 -35.46
N LYS A 594 -33.55 3.46 -36.76
CA LYS A 594 -32.42 3.33 -37.69
C LYS A 594 -32.02 4.65 -38.34
N ASP A 595 -32.88 5.66 -38.28
CA ASP A 595 -32.65 6.98 -38.87
C ASP A 595 -31.77 7.84 -37.94
N ASP A 596 -30.54 8.13 -38.37
CA ASP A 596 -29.58 8.92 -37.60
C ASP A 596 -29.99 10.40 -37.45
N ALA A 597 -30.78 10.95 -38.38
CA ALA A 597 -31.31 12.30 -38.24
C ALA A 597 -32.32 12.38 -37.08
N VAL A 598 -33.18 11.36 -36.95
CA VAL A 598 -34.13 11.27 -35.83
C VAL A 598 -33.40 11.11 -34.50
N LYS A 599 -32.34 10.29 -34.43
CA LYS A 599 -31.50 10.16 -33.22
C LYS A 599 -30.84 11.48 -32.84
N SER A 600 -30.33 12.22 -33.83
CA SER A 600 -29.70 13.53 -33.62
C SER A 600 -30.70 14.55 -33.06
N ILE A 601 -31.91 14.63 -33.65
CA ILE A 601 -32.97 15.51 -33.16
C ILE A 601 -33.38 15.13 -31.74
N LEU A 602 -33.51 13.82 -31.45
CA LEU A 602 -33.84 13.36 -30.10
C LEU A 602 -32.77 13.79 -29.08
N LEU A 603 -31.47 13.64 -29.40
CA LEU A 603 -30.39 14.13 -28.55
C LEU A 603 -30.46 15.64 -28.32
N ASP A 604 -30.71 16.44 -29.36
CA ASP A 604 -30.84 17.89 -29.24
C ASP A 604 -31.99 18.29 -28.30
N GLU A 605 -33.15 17.61 -28.40
CA GLU A 605 -34.29 17.92 -27.54
C GLU A 605 -34.05 17.45 -26.10
N ILE A 606 -33.34 16.33 -25.89
CA ILE A 606 -32.91 15.90 -24.55
C ILE A 606 -31.92 16.91 -23.95
N GLN A 607 -30.98 17.43 -24.74
CA GLN A 607 -30.04 18.45 -24.30
C GLN A 607 -30.77 19.70 -23.78
N LYS A 608 -31.82 20.15 -24.49
CA LYS A 608 -32.67 21.25 -24.02
C LYS A 608 -33.36 20.96 -22.70
N LEU A 609 -33.81 19.72 -22.45
CA LEU A 609 -34.39 19.33 -21.16
C LEU A 609 -33.37 19.38 -20.01
N ILE A 610 -32.08 19.16 -20.30
CA ILE A 610 -31.00 19.23 -19.30
C ILE A 610 -30.63 20.69 -18.99
N GLU A 611 -30.73 21.58 -19.98
CA GLU A 611 -30.43 23.01 -19.85
C GLU A 611 -31.58 23.80 -19.21
N ASN A 612 -32.83 23.47 -19.57
CA ASN A 612 -34.06 24.07 -19.04
C ASN A 612 -34.42 23.58 -17.65
#